data_AF-A0A3N4S3M4-F1
#
_entry.id   AF-A0A3N4S3M4-F1
#
_cell.length_a   1.000
_cell.length_b   1.000
_cell.length_c   1.000
_cell.angle_alpha   90.00
_cell.angle_beta   90.00
_cell.angle_gamma   90.00
#
_symmetry.space_group_name_H-M   'P 1'
#
loop_
_entity.id
_entity.type
_entity.pdbx_description
1 polymer ?
#
loop_
_entity_poly.entity_id
_entity_poly.type
_entity_poly.pdbx_seq_one_letter_code
_entity_poly.pdbx_strand_id
1 'polypeptide(L)'
;MRRTAVIGLFACLALTGCSNTGSSTADAKPSPSKTVSKADRYLTVAHGISFNGDPGDDVLLTFPAKWCGALDAGHSVKWMFDSTGGGGLYPWGADWGTAQQDADTLVVAGVKAYCPRNLKAVADELRASGEY
;
A
#
# COMPACT_ATOMS: atom_id res chain seq x y z
N MET A 1 -0.06 39.12 7.70
CA MET A 1 1.07 38.52 8.47
C MET A 1 0.76 38.59 9.95
N ARG A 2 0.81 37.48 10.69
CA ARG A 2 0.85 37.43 12.17
C ARG A 2 1.86 36.34 12.56
N ARG A 3 2.66 36.58 13.61
CA ARG A 3 3.80 35.77 14.07
C ARG A 3 3.49 35.11 15.43
N THR A 4 4.47 34.35 15.96
CA THR A 4 4.67 33.94 17.39
C THR A 4 3.70 32.89 17.95
N ALA A 5 4.10 31.92 18.81
CA ALA A 5 5.42 31.50 19.32
C ALA A 5 5.37 30.03 19.85
N VAL A 6 6.52 29.46 20.23
CA VAL A 6 6.67 28.09 20.79
C VAL A 6 6.77 28.09 22.33
N ILE A 7 5.93 27.30 23.02
CA ILE A 7 6.05 26.81 24.42
C ILE A 7 5.26 25.46 24.52
N GLY A 8 5.65 24.39 25.22
CA GLY A 8 6.96 24.06 25.82
C GLY A 8 6.98 23.72 27.33
N LEU A 9 6.40 22.58 27.78
CA LEU A 9 6.63 22.09 29.16
C LEU A 9 6.49 20.56 29.37
N PHE A 10 7.26 20.05 30.34
CA PHE A 10 7.26 18.69 30.91
C PHE A 10 5.99 18.35 31.70
N ALA A 11 5.67 17.05 31.79
CA ALA A 11 5.02 16.44 32.97
C ALA A 11 5.39 14.96 33.11
N CYS A 12 6.16 14.61 34.14
CA CYS A 12 6.38 13.21 34.52
C CYS A 12 5.18 12.72 35.36
N LEU A 13 4.65 11.54 35.04
CA LEU A 13 3.83 10.78 36.00
C LEU A 13 4.56 9.49 36.35
N ALA A 14 5.04 9.42 37.59
CA ALA A 14 5.44 8.17 38.22
C ALA A 14 4.21 7.53 38.89
N LEU A 15 3.94 6.26 38.60
CA LEU A 15 3.14 5.41 39.46
C LEU A 15 3.97 4.19 39.88
N THR A 16 4.33 4.15 41.15
CA THR A 16 4.80 2.97 41.85
C THR A 16 3.63 2.03 42.14
N GLY A 17 3.76 0.73 41.83
CA GLY A 17 2.66 -0.23 42.05
C GLY A 17 3.12 -1.68 42.24
N CYS A 18 3.20 -2.08 43.51
CA CYS A 18 3.10 -3.45 44.04
C CYS A 18 4.01 -4.56 43.46
N SER A 19 4.99 -4.96 44.28
CA SER A 19 5.54 -6.32 44.30
C SER A 19 4.44 -7.37 44.50
N ASN A 20 4.54 -8.52 43.83
CA ASN A 20 4.11 -9.78 44.43
C ASN A 20 4.97 -10.96 43.95
N THR A 21 5.22 -11.90 44.86
CA THR A 21 6.05 -13.10 44.68
C THR A 21 5.33 -14.14 43.83
N GLY A 22 6.00 -14.74 42.83
CA GLY A 22 5.45 -15.91 42.14
C GLY A 22 6.24 -16.43 40.94
N SER A 23 6.88 -17.58 41.12
CA SER A 23 7.30 -18.54 40.07
C SER A 23 8.21 -18.06 38.93
N SER A 24 9.49 -18.43 39.04
CA SER A 24 10.44 -18.42 37.94
C SER A 24 9.99 -19.30 36.76
N THR A 25 9.34 -18.69 35.77
CA THR A 25 9.37 -19.17 34.39
C THR A 25 10.07 -18.09 33.59
N ALA A 26 11.21 -18.39 32.98
CA ALA A 26 11.93 -17.40 32.19
C ALA A 26 11.02 -16.94 31.03
N ASP A 27 10.68 -15.66 30.99
CA ASP A 27 9.89 -15.06 29.91
C ASP A 27 10.53 -15.41 28.56
N ALA A 28 9.84 -16.26 27.80
CA ALA A 28 10.22 -16.56 26.44
C ALA A 28 10.09 -15.27 25.64
N LYS A 29 11.23 -14.60 25.40
CA LYS A 29 11.32 -13.35 24.64
C LYS A 29 10.42 -13.46 23.41
N PRO A 30 9.47 -12.52 23.19
CA PRO A 30 8.57 -12.57 22.05
C PRO A 30 9.38 -12.75 20.77
N SER A 31 9.19 -13.90 20.11
CA SER A 31 9.86 -14.18 18.86
C SER A 31 9.40 -13.13 17.85
N PRO A 32 10.30 -12.44 17.13
CA PRO A 32 9.92 -11.31 16.31
C PRO A 32 8.95 -11.76 15.21
N SER A 33 7.70 -11.28 15.30
CA SER A 33 6.69 -11.50 14.27
C SER A 33 7.27 -11.12 12.91
N LYS A 34 7.25 -12.05 11.95
CA LYS A 34 7.80 -11.81 10.61
C LYS A 34 7.18 -10.55 10.01
N THR A 35 7.98 -9.52 9.78
CA THR A 35 7.56 -8.34 9.04
C THR A 35 7.36 -8.73 7.58
N VAL A 36 6.10 -8.97 7.20
CA VAL A 36 5.70 -9.30 5.81
C VAL A 36 6.14 -8.17 4.87
N SER A 37 6.87 -8.52 3.81
CA SER A 37 7.52 -7.57 2.91
C SER A 37 6.49 -6.80 2.05
N LYS A 38 6.92 -5.72 1.40
CA LYS A 38 6.07 -4.98 0.45
C LYS A 38 5.70 -5.83 -0.76
N ALA A 39 6.64 -6.65 -1.23
CA ALA A 39 6.44 -7.58 -2.35
C ALA A 39 5.40 -8.63 -1.98
N ASP A 40 5.56 -9.31 -0.84
CA ASP A 40 4.64 -10.36 -0.39
C ASP A 40 3.20 -9.82 -0.25
N ARG A 41 3.04 -8.61 0.31
CA ARG A 41 1.71 -7.96 0.45
C ARG A 41 1.02 -7.68 -0.88
N TYR A 42 1.79 -7.31 -1.90
CA TYR A 42 1.26 -7.04 -3.24
C TYR A 42 0.99 -8.36 -3.99
N LEU A 43 1.95 -9.28 -3.99
CA LEU A 43 1.80 -10.60 -4.63
C LEU A 43 0.68 -11.43 -4.00
N THR A 44 0.45 -11.36 -2.69
CA THR A 44 -0.70 -12.02 -2.04
C THR A 44 -2.05 -11.59 -2.65
N VAL A 45 -2.16 -10.32 -3.09
CA VAL A 45 -3.38 -9.84 -3.79
C VAL A 45 -3.35 -10.27 -5.25
N ALA A 46 -2.21 -10.15 -5.93
CA ALA A 46 -2.07 -10.55 -7.33
C ALA A 46 -2.36 -12.04 -7.54
N HIS A 47 -1.86 -12.93 -6.68
CA HIS A 47 -2.15 -14.38 -6.72
C HIS A 47 -3.62 -14.73 -6.44
N GLY A 48 -4.43 -13.77 -5.98
CA GLY A 48 -5.88 -13.91 -5.82
C GLY A 48 -6.69 -13.47 -7.04
N ILE A 49 -6.05 -12.95 -8.09
CA ILE A 49 -6.69 -12.36 -9.28
C ILE A 49 -6.57 -13.30 -10.47
N SER A 50 -7.61 -13.32 -11.32
CA SER A 50 -7.59 -14.04 -12.59
C SER A 50 -6.96 -13.18 -13.67
N PHE A 51 -5.86 -13.65 -14.25
CA PHE A 51 -5.22 -13.01 -15.40
C PHE A 51 -5.62 -13.74 -16.69
N ASN A 52 -5.56 -13.04 -17.82
CA ASN A 52 -5.83 -13.61 -19.15
C ASN A 52 -4.69 -14.51 -19.66
N GLY A 53 -3.53 -14.49 -18.99
CA GLY A 53 -2.38 -15.36 -19.17
C GLY A 53 -1.61 -15.49 -17.84
N ASP A 54 -0.39 -16.03 -17.84
CA ASP A 54 0.42 -16.23 -16.62
C ASP A 54 1.59 -15.23 -16.51
N PRO A 55 1.38 -14.00 -16.00
CA PRO A 55 2.48 -13.06 -15.72
C PRO A 55 3.30 -13.54 -14.52
N GLY A 56 4.63 -13.55 -14.67
CA GLY A 56 5.54 -13.87 -13.57
C GLY A 56 5.54 -12.82 -12.45
N ASP A 57 5.85 -13.25 -11.23
CA ASP A 57 5.98 -12.37 -10.05
C ASP A 57 6.96 -11.21 -10.28
N ASP A 58 8.02 -11.44 -11.04
CA ASP A 58 9.01 -10.43 -11.42
C ASP A 58 8.39 -9.34 -12.31
N VAL A 59 7.56 -9.72 -13.29
CA VAL A 59 6.79 -8.79 -14.14
C VAL A 59 5.82 -7.98 -13.30
N LEU A 60 5.03 -8.67 -12.46
CA LEU A 60 4.04 -8.06 -11.56
C LEU A 60 4.69 -7.05 -10.62
N LEU A 61 5.85 -7.37 -10.04
CA LEU A 61 6.61 -6.49 -9.14
C LEU A 61 7.19 -5.24 -9.82
N THR A 62 7.25 -5.18 -11.17
CA THR A 62 7.67 -3.94 -11.86
C THR A 62 6.62 -2.83 -11.80
N PHE A 63 5.34 -3.17 -11.61
CA PHE A 63 4.25 -2.20 -11.75
C PHE A 63 4.11 -1.22 -10.58
N PRO A 64 4.17 -1.64 -9.29
CA PRO A 64 3.97 -0.71 -8.17
C PRO A 64 4.92 0.50 -8.21
N ALA A 65 6.18 0.31 -8.61
CA ALA A 65 7.13 1.41 -8.75
C ALA A 65 6.74 2.40 -9.88
N LYS A 66 6.28 1.89 -11.03
CA LYS A 66 5.82 2.70 -12.17
C LYS A 66 4.56 3.51 -11.80
N TRP A 67 3.57 2.85 -11.19
CA TRP A 67 2.34 3.50 -10.75
C TRP A 67 2.60 4.57 -9.69
N CYS A 68 3.44 4.28 -8.70
CA CYS A 68 3.83 5.27 -7.70
C CYS A 68 4.50 6.50 -8.33
N GLY A 69 5.40 6.32 -9.29
CA GLY A 69 6.02 7.42 -10.03
C GLY A 69 5.02 8.27 -10.82
N ALA A 70 4.03 7.64 -11.47
CA ALA A 70 2.97 8.35 -12.20
C ALA A 70 2.05 9.15 -11.28
N LEU A 71 1.63 8.55 -10.15
CA LEU A 71 0.80 9.21 -9.14
C LEU A 71 1.54 10.38 -8.47
N ASP A 72 2.84 10.22 -8.18
CA ASP A 72 3.68 11.30 -7.65
C ASP A 72 3.89 12.46 -8.65
N ALA A 73 3.79 12.18 -9.96
CA ALA A 73 3.76 13.19 -11.02
C ALA A 73 2.36 13.83 -11.25
N GLY A 74 1.35 13.42 -10.47
CA GLY A 74 -0.01 13.95 -10.55
C GLY A 74 -0.90 13.32 -11.62
N HIS A 75 -0.50 12.18 -12.20
CA HIS A 75 -1.36 11.43 -13.11
C HIS A 75 -2.43 10.63 -12.35
N SER A 76 -3.57 10.42 -13.01
CA SER A 76 -4.71 9.66 -12.48
C SER A 76 -4.61 8.17 -12.82
N VAL A 77 -5.32 7.29 -12.11
CA VAL A 77 -5.39 5.85 -12.41
C VAL A 77 -5.89 5.61 -13.84
N LYS A 78 -6.95 6.33 -14.25
CA LYS A 78 -7.46 6.29 -15.63
C LYS A 78 -6.39 6.67 -16.67
N TRP A 79 -5.47 7.59 -16.35
CA TRP A 79 -4.34 7.91 -17.23
C TRP A 79 -3.30 6.79 -17.25
N MET A 80 -3.04 6.13 -16.12
CA MET A 80 -2.08 5.01 -16.08
C MET A 80 -2.49 3.86 -17.00
N PHE A 81 -3.80 3.60 -17.12
CA PHE A 81 -4.36 2.49 -17.91
C PHE A 81 -4.72 2.85 -19.36
N ASP A 82 -4.72 4.12 -19.72
CA ASP A 82 -4.96 4.58 -21.09
C ASP A 82 -3.73 4.29 -21.97
N SER A 83 -3.91 3.38 -22.94
CA SER A 83 -2.89 2.98 -23.92
C SER A 83 -2.91 3.80 -25.21
N THR A 84 -3.84 4.75 -25.34
CA THR A 84 -4.08 5.55 -26.56
C THR A 84 -3.53 6.97 -26.48
N GLY A 85 -3.44 7.53 -25.27
CA GLY A 85 -2.79 8.81 -24.99
C GLY A 85 -2.32 8.97 -23.54
N GLY A 86 -2.37 7.90 -22.75
CA GLY A 86 -1.95 7.87 -21.35
C GLY A 86 -0.59 7.22 -21.12
N GLY A 87 -0.42 6.64 -19.94
CA GLY A 87 0.82 6.01 -19.52
C GLY A 87 1.01 4.58 -20.00
N GLY A 88 -0.06 3.88 -20.43
CA GLY A 88 0.01 2.47 -20.85
C GLY A 88 0.66 1.52 -19.83
N LEU A 89 0.56 1.83 -18.54
CA LEU A 89 1.35 1.22 -17.46
C LEU A 89 0.86 -0.16 -17.03
N TYR A 90 -0.29 -0.62 -17.52
CA TYR A 90 -0.81 -1.96 -17.29
C TYR A 90 -1.77 -2.39 -18.41
N PRO A 91 -1.63 -3.60 -18.99
CA PRO A 91 -2.39 -4.03 -20.17
C PRO A 91 -3.74 -4.68 -19.78
N TRP A 92 -4.59 -3.97 -19.04
CA TRP A 92 -5.92 -4.48 -18.66
C TRP A 92 -6.75 -4.87 -19.90
N GLY A 93 -7.54 -5.94 -19.80
CA GLY A 93 -8.35 -6.47 -20.91
C GLY A 93 -7.57 -7.10 -22.08
N ALA A 94 -6.23 -7.08 -22.09
CA ALA A 94 -5.40 -7.70 -23.13
C ALA A 94 -5.00 -9.16 -22.77
N ASP A 95 -4.31 -9.84 -23.69
CA ASP A 95 -3.94 -11.27 -23.65
C ASP A 95 -3.26 -11.77 -22.36
N TRP A 96 -2.65 -10.89 -21.55
CA TRP A 96 -2.02 -11.26 -20.28
C TRP A 96 -2.36 -10.32 -19.11
N GLY A 97 -3.32 -9.40 -19.31
CA GLY A 97 -3.80 -8.50 -18.27
C GLY A 97 -4.83 -9.16 -17.36
N THR A 98 -5.72 -8.34 -16.80
CA THR A 98 -6.90 -8.79 -16.05
C THR A 98 -8.09 -7.87 -16.35
N ALA A 99 -9.27 -8.18 -15.81
CA ALA A 99 -10.45 -7.32 -15.87
C ALA A 99 -10.20 -5.98 -15.17
N GLN A 100 -10.95 -4.93 -15.52
CA GLN A 100 -10.69 -3.58 -15.01
C GLN A 100 -10.74 -3.50 -13.47
N GLN A 101 -11.76 -4.09 -12.85
CA GLN A 101 -11.93 -4.13 -11.38
C GLN A 101 -10.77 -4.83 -10.65
N ASP A 102 -10.20 -5.86 -11.25
CA ASP A 102 -9.02 -6.56 -10.74
C ASP A 102 -7.75 -5.72 -10.94
N ALA A 103 -7.63 -4.99 -12.07
CA ALA A 103 -6.53 -4.06 -12.32
C ALA A 103 -6.54 -2.89 -11.32
N ASP A 104 -7.71 -2.34 -11.02
CA ASP A 104 -7.91 -1.32 -9.98
C ASP A 104 -7.57 -1.87 -8.59
N THR A 105 -7.94 -3.12 -8.31
CA THR A 105 -7.54 -3.84 -7.07
C THR A 105 -6.02 -4.01 -6.97
N LEU A 106 -5.33 -4.35 -8.07
CA LEU A 106 -3.86 -4.40 -8.12
C LEU A 106 -3.23 -3.03 -7.86
N VAL A 107 -3.77 -1.95 -8.44
CA VAL A 107 -3.28 -0.59 -8.20
C VAL A 107 -3.47 -0.19 -6.75
N VAL A 108 -4.63 -0.43 -6.15
CA VAL A 108 -4.89 -0.16 -4.73
C VAL A 108 -3.93 -0.95 -3.83
N ALA A 109 -3.68 -2.23 -4.12
CA ALA A 109 -2.72 -3.06 -3.38
C ALA A 109 -1.27 -2.56 -3.52
N GLY A 110 -0.84 -2.27 -4.75
CA GLY A 110 0.49 -1.75 -5.07
C GLY A 110 0.75 -0.41 -4.39
N VAL A 111 -0.18 0.53 -4.49
CA VAL A 111 -0.09 1.86 -3.86
C VAL A 111 -0.07 1.75 -2.34
N LYS A 112 -0.94 0.92 -1.75
CA LYS A 112 -0.98 0.64 -0.30
C LYS A 112 0.34 0.08 0.23
N ALA A 113 1.04 -0.76 -0.54
CA ALA A 113 2.32 -1.34 -0.15
C ALA A 113 3.53 -0.43 -0.43
N TYR A 114 3.56 0.26 -1.58
CA TYR A 114 4.75 0.96 -2.06
C TYR A 114 4.74 2.48 -1.83
N CYS A 115 3.63 3.18 -2.09
CA CYS A 115 3.48 4.63 -1.94
C CYS A 115 2.16 5.01 -1.21
N PRO A 116 1.99 4.63 0.08
CA PRO A 116 0.72 4.78 0.80
C PRO A 116 0.22 6.23 0.93
N ARG A 117 1.07 7.24 0.69
CA ARG A 117 0.64 8.66 0.58
C ARG A 117 -0.42 8.89 -0.51
N ASN A 118 -0.37 8.14 -1.60
CA ASN A 118 -1.27 8.33 -2.75
C ASN A 118 -2.54 7.48 -2.63
N LEU A 119 -2.62 6.58 -1.63
CA LEU A 119 -3.72 5.64 -1.46
C LEU A 119 -5.08 6.32 -1.32
N LYS A 120 -5.14 7.46 -0.60
CA LYS A 120 -6.40 8.21 -0.48
C LYS A 120 -6.84 8.80 -1.82
N ALA A 121 -5.93 9.44 -2.56
CA ALA A 121 -6.25 10.04 -3.86
C ALA A 121 -6.75 8.96 -4.85
N VAL A 122 -6.07 7.81 -4.90
CA VAL A 122 -6.48 6.65 -5.72
C VAL A 122 -7.86 6.13 -5.31
N ALA A 123 -8.10 5.91 -4.02
CA ALA A 123 -9.37 5.37 -3.54
C ALA A 123 -10.54 6.38 -3.59
N ASP A 124 -10.26 7.68 -3.68
CA ASP A 124 -11.24 8.72 -3.96
C ASP A 124 -11.53 8.81 -5.47
N GLU A 125 -10.51 8.70 -6.34
CA GLU A 125 -10.66 8.66 -7.82
C GLU A 125 -11.54 7.47 -8.24
N LEU A 126 -11.21 6.25 -7.81
CA LEU A 126 -11.92 5.04 -8.22
C LEU A 126 -13.39 5.02 -7.75
N ARG A 127 -13.68 5.59 -6.57
CA ARG A 127 -15.07 5.81 -6.13
C ARG A 127 -15.81 6.83 -6.99
N ALA A 128 -15.13 7.88 -7.43
CA ALA A 128 -15.73 8.91 -8.27
C ALA A 128 -16.03 8.41 -9.69
N SER A 129 -15.27 7.42 -10.21
CA SER A 129 -15.57 6.74 -11.47
C SER A 129 -16.57 5.59 -11.35
N GLY A 130 -16.86 5.10 -10.14
CA GLY A 130 -17.74 3.95 -9.90
C GLY A 130 -17.06 2.59 -10.00
N GLU A 131 -15.73 2.56 -9.93
CA GLU A 131 -14.87 1.38 -10.08
C GLU A 131 -14.46 0.78 -8.71
N TYR A 132 -14.94 1.34 -7.59
CA TYR A 132 -14.58 0.94 -6.20
C TYR A 132 -15.66 1.31 -5.16
#